data_AF-A0A7Y6A697-F1
#
_entry.id   AF-A0A7Y6A697-F1
#
_cell.length_a   1.000
_cell.length_b   1.000
_cell.length_c   1.000
_cell.angle_alpha   90.00
_cell.angle_beta   90.00
_cell.angle_gamma   90.00
#
_symmetry.space_group_name_H-M   'P 1'
#
loop_
_entity.id
_entity.type
_entity.pdbx_description
1 polymer ?
#
loop_
_entity_poly.entity_id
_entity_poly.type
_entity_poly.pdbx_seq_one_letter_code
_entity_poly.pdbx_strand_id
1 'polypeptide(L)'
;MADGGRYIEIASAHGWTAVCRLADLIPGRGVAALVDGEQVAVFRDREGAVYAVGNRDPFSQAYVMSRGIVGTRGDVPVVMSPMYKEAFDLRTGLCLDGDDEPVALPVYEVRVCEAVAAEVA
;
A
#
# COMPACT_ATOMS: atom_id res chain seq x y z
N MET A 1 -21.11 -14.30 -6.02
CA MET A 1 -20.59 -14.73 -4.71
C MET A 1 -20.03 -13.49 -4.05
N ALA A 2 -20.74 -12.96 -3.05
CA ALA A 2 -20.46 -11.66 -2.45
C ALA A 2 -19.21 -11.76 -1.58
N ASP A 3 -18.18 -10.98 -1.89
CA ASP A 3 -17.15 -10.62 -0.93
C ASP A 3 -17.85 -9.86 0.20
N GLY A 4 -18.12 -10.55 1.31
CA GLY A 4 -18.89 -10.05 2.45
C GLY A 4 -18.22 -8.84 3.08
N GLY A 5 -18.53 -7.65 2.56
CA GLY A 5 -18.33 -6.37 3.23
C GLY A 5 -16.92 -6.10 3.77
N ARG A 6 -15.85 -6.68 3.21
CA ARG A 6 -14.49 -6.45 3.70
C ARG A 6 -13.86 -5.22 3.07
N TYR A 7 -13.23 -4.40 3.90
CA TYR A 7 -12.58 -3.16 3.51
C TYR A 7 -11.12 -3.17 3.92
N ILE A 8 -10.30 -2.48 3.14
CA ILE A 8 -8.96 -2.10 3.55
C ILE A 8 -9.07 -0.82 4.36
N GLU A 9 -8.47 -0.82 5.55
CA GLU A 9 -8.33 0.37 6.38
C GLU A 9 -6.86 0.71 6.57
N ILE A 10 -6.56 2.01 6.64
CA ILE A 10 -5.23 2.54 6.90
C ILE A 10 -5.28 3.38 8.17
N ALA A 11 -4.31 3.19 9.05
CA ALA A 11 -4.19 4.00 10.27
C ALA A 11 -3.78 5.43 9.91
N SER A 12 -4.37 6.36 10.63
CA SER A 12 -4.25 7.81 10.42
C SER A 12 -4.31 8.52 11.78
N ALA A 13 -4.11 9.84 11.81
CA ALA A 13 -4.14 10.60 13.06
C ALA A 13 -5.55 10.56 13.72
N HIS A 14 -6.58 10.34 12.92
CA HIS A 14 -7.99 10.31 13.34
C HIS A 14 -8.54 8.89 13.52
N GLY A 15 -7.67 7.88 13.56
CA GLY A 15 -8.05 6.47 13.66
C GLY A 15 -7.92 5.74 12.32
N TRP A 16 -8.82 4.81 12.05
CA TRP A 16 -8.78 3.98 10.85
C TRP A 16 -9.64 4.58 9.73
N THR A 17 -9.04 4.74 8.54
CA THR A 17 -9.72 5.25 7.35
C THR A 17 -9.94 4.10 6.36
N ALA A 18 -11.19 3.81 6.03
CA ALA A 18 -11.53 2.85 4.98
C ALA A 18 -11.21 3.42 3.59
N VAL A 19 -10.42 2.70 2.79
CA VAL A 19 -9.89 3.22 1.50
C VAL A 19 -10.45 2.51 0.27
N CYS A 20 -10.73 1.21 0.34
CA CYS A 20 -11.38 0.47 -0.73
C CYS A 20 -11.94 -0.87 -0.23
N ARG A 21 -12.78 -1.53 -1.03
CA ARG A 21 -13.19 -2.91 -0.76
C ARG A 21 -12.05 -3.87 -1.08
N LEU A 22 -11.93 -4.93 -0.30
CA LEU A 22 -10.92 -5.97 -0.54
C LEU A 22 -11.07 -6.62 -1.92
N ALA A 23 -12.30 -6.82 -2.41
CA ALA A 23 -12.55 -7.34 -3.76
C ALA A 23 -12.10 -6.41 -4.89
N ASP A 24 -12.06 -5.10 -4.67
CA ASP A 24 -11.66 -4.13 -5.69
C ASP A 24 -10.13 -4.05 -5.78
N LEU A 25 -9.41 -4.45 -4.72
CA LEU A 25 -7.95 -4.53 -4.69
C LEU A 25 -7.44 -5.84 -5.30
N ILE A 26 -7.25 -5.83 -6.61
CA ILE A 26 -6.72 -6.97 -7.38
C ILE A 26 -5.28 -7.28 -6.92
N PRO A 27 -4.95 -8.54 -6.57
CA PRO A 27 -3.59 -8.92 -6.19
C PRO A 27 -2.52 -8.48 -7.20
N GLY A 28 -1.45 -7.85 -6.70
CA GLY A 28 -0.32 -7.32 -7.48
C GLY A 28 -0.62 -6.00 -8.21
N ARG A 29 -1.83 -5.45 -8.09
CA ARG A 29 -2.20 -4.14 -8.64
C ARG A 29 -2.35 -3.15 -7.50
N GLY A 30 -1.53 -2.11 -7.49
CA GLY A 30 -1.68 -1.04 -6.51
C GLY A 30 -2.86 -0.13 -6.83
N VAL A 31 -3.40 0.49 -5.78
CA VAL A 31 -4.35 1.59 -5.87
C VAL A 31 -3.83 2.77 -5.06
N ALA A 32 -4.11 3.99 -5.51
CA ALA A 32 -3.84 5.20 -4.74
C ALA A 32 -5.06 5.53 -3.87
N ALA A 33 -4.83 5.81 -2.59
CA ALA A 33 -5.80 6.28 -1.64
C ALA A 33 -5.36 7.62 -1.06
N LEU A 34 -6.32 8.40 -0.56
CA LEU A 34 -6.06 9.64 0.17
C LEU A 34 -6.42 9.43 1.64
N VAL A 35 -5.46 9.62 2.54
CA VAL A 35 -5.61 9.44 3.99
C VAL A 35 -5.04 10.67 4.69
N ASP A 36 -5.87 11.42 5.43
CA ASP A 36 -5.46 12.67 6.09
C ASP A 36 -4.71 13.67 5.16
N GLY A 37 -5.05 13.69 3.87
CA GLY A 37 -4.43 14.56 2.87
C GLY A 37 -3.15 13.98 2.22
N GLU A 38 -2.66 12.82 2.70
CA GLU A 38 -1.51 12.12 2.14
C GLU A 38 -1.94 11.05 1.13
N GLN A 39 -1.18 10.93 0.03
CA GLN A 39 -1.42 9.88 -0.96
C GLN A 39 -0.66 8.60 -0.59
N VAL A 40 -1.42 7.52 -0.42
CA VAL A 40 -0.92 6.21 -0.01
C VAL A 40 -1.15 5.21 -1.15
N ALA A 41 -0.11 4.46 -1.50
CA ALA A 41 -0.18 3.33 -2.41
C ALA A 41 -0.47 2.07 -1.61
N VAL A 42 -1.57 1.39 -1.97
CA VAL A 42 -2.07 0.21 -1.27
C VAL A 42 -1.95 -0.99 -2.19
N PHE A 43 -1.39 -2.08 -1.67
CA PHE A 43 -1.17 -3.31 -2.40
C PHE A 43 -1.76 -4.50 -1.65
N ARG A 44 -2.12 -5.52 -2.42
CA ARG A 44 -2.44 -6.84 -1.92
C ARG A 44 -1.59 -7.85 -2.70
N ASP A 45 -0.95 -8.79 -2.02
CA ASP A 45 -0.24 -9.87 -2.70
C ASP A 45 -1.15 -11.05 -3.04
N ARG A 46 -0.57 -12.10 -3.63
CA ARG A 46 -1.32 -13.30 -4.01
C ARG A 46 -1.75 -14.16 -2.82
N GLU A 47 -1.06 -14.06 -1.69
CA GLU A 47 -1.37 -14.76 -0.45
C GLU A 47 -2.47 -14.02 0.36
N GLY A 48 -2.77 -12.78 -0.03
CA GLY A 48 -3.79 -11.95 0.58
C GLY A 48 -3.26 -10.98 1.64
N ALA A 49 -1.94 -10.92 1.85
CA ALA A 49 -1.34 -9.89 2.69
C ALA A 49 -1.51 -8.52 2.04
N VAL A 50 -1.68 -7.49 2.88
CA VAL A 50 -1.91 -6.10 2.46
C VAL A 50 -0.77 -5.22 2.93
N TYR A 51 -0.41 -4.25 2.11
CA TYR A 51 0.69 -3.33 2.34
C TYR A 51 0.27 -1.91 1.97
N ALA A 52 0.76 -0.92 2.72
CA ALA A 52 0.49 0.48 2.48
C ALA A 52 1.78 1.30 2.63
N VAL A 53 2.15 1.99 1.55
CA VAL A 53 3.37 2.82 1.49
C VAL A 53 3.06 4.17 0.86
N GLY A 54 3.95 5.15 0.98
CA GLY A 54 3.79 6.44 0.32
C GLY A 54 3.63 6.29 -1.19
N ASN A 55 2.67 7.02 -1.79
CA ASN A 55 2.47 6.98 -3.24
C ASN A 55 3.52 7.80 -4.02
N ARG A 56 4.26 8.66 -3.32
CA ARG A 56 5.28 9.54 -3.90
C ARG A 56 6.64 8.85 -3.97
N ASP A 57 7.15 8.70 -5.18
CA ASP A 57 8.49 8.22 -5.44
C ASP A 57 9.53 9.21 -4.86
N PRO A 58 10.45 8.78 -3.99
CA PRO A 58 11.41 9.65 -3.32
C PRO A 58 12.56 10.12 -4.23
N PHE A 59 12.77 9.48 -5.37
CA PHE A 59 13.77 9.89 -6.37
C PHE A 59 13.15 10.83 -7.40
N SER A 60 12.02 10.43 -7.99
CA SER A 60 11.38 11.19 -9.07
C SER A 60 10.43 12.28 -8.57
N GLN A 61 10.05 12.25 -7.28
CA GLN A 61 9.07 13.14 -6.67
C GLN A 61 7.64 13.01 -7.22
N ALA A 62 7.37 11.98 -8.03
CA ALA A 62 6.07 11.78 -8.68
C ALA A 62 5.17 10.83 -7.89
N TYR A 63 3.86 11.04 -7.93
CA TYR A 63 2.86 10.19 -7.27
C TYR A 63 2.51 8.97 -8.12
N VAL A 64 3.40 7.99 -8.15
CA VAL A 64 3.35 6.87 -9.10
C VAL A 64 3.54 5.49 -8.49
N MET A 65 3.85 5.38 -7.19
CA MET A 65 4.18 4.08 -6.59
C MET A 65 3.04 3.06 -6.69
N SER A 66 1.79 3.49 -6.58
CA SER A 66 0.60 2.64 -6.80
C SER A 66 0.55 1.98 -8.19
N ARG A 67 1.29 2.49 -9.18
CA ARG A 67 1.40 1.92 -10.53
C ARG A 67 2.63 1.02 -10.69
N GLY A 68 3.40 0.85 -9.62
CA GLY A 68 4.59 0.00 -9.56
C GLY A 68 4.25 -1.47 -9.75
N ILE A 69 5.25 -2.23 -10.15
CA ILE A 69 5.13 -3.68 -10.32
C ILE A 69 5.47 -4.34 -8.99
N VAL A 70 4.53 -5.09 -8.43
CA VAL A 70 4.77 -5.89 -7.21
C VAL A 70 5.47 -7.19 -7.57
N GLY A 71 6.44 -7.59 -6.76
CA GLY A 71 7.17 -8.84 -6.90
C GLY A 71 7.88 -9.22 -5.61
N THR A 72 8.92 -10.04 -5.74
CA THR A 72 9.74 -10.49 -4.61
C THR A 72 11.22 -10.41 -4.97
N ARG A 73 12.05 -9.95 -4.02
CA ARG A 73 13.52 -10.07 -4.09
C ARG A 73 13.96 -11.03 -2.99
N GLY A 74 14.17 -12.30 -3.36
CA GLY A 74 14.22 -13.37 -2.36
C GLY A 74 12.86 -13.52 -1.68
N ASP A 75 12.84 -13.38 -0.35
CA ASP A 75 11.65 -13.44 0.51
C ASP A 75 11.05 -12.06 0.85
N VAL A 76 11.65 -10.98 0.32
CA VAL A 76 11.21 -9.61 0.54
C VAL A 76 10.17 -9.22 -0.52
N PRO A 77 8.92 -8.89 -0.14
CA PRO A 77 7.91 -8.40 -1.06
C PRO A 77 8.26 -6.97 -1.43
N VAL A 78 8.31 -6.68 -2.72
CA VAL A 78 8.76 -5.38 -3.22
C VAL A 78 7.74 -4.77 -4.16
N VAL A 79 7.74 -3.44 -4.22
CA VAL A 79 7.19 -2.68 -5.34
C VAL A 79 8.35 -1.99 -6.07
N MET A 80 8.44 -2.20 -7.38
CA MET A 80 9.39 -1.49 -8.22
C MET A 80 8.77 -0.17 -8.70
N SER A 81 9.50 0.94 -8.53
CA SER A 81 9.07 2.24 -9.05
C SER A 81 8.83 2.17 -10.57
N PRO A 82 7.72 2.73 -11.10
CA PRO A 82 7.53 2.87 -12.53
C PRO A 82 8.61 3.72 -13.21
N MET A 83 9.24 4.64 -12.48
CA MET A 83 10.12 5.67 -13.04
C MET A 83 11.50 5.11 -13.32
N TYR A 84 12.21 4.69 -12.28
CA TYR A 84 13.62 4.32 -12.36
C TYR A 84 13.90 2.87 -11.91
N LYS A 85 12.83 2.12 -11.58
CA LYS A 85 12.84 0.67 -11.30
C LYS A 85 13.49 0.25 -9.98
N GLU A 86 13.77 1.19 -9.08
CA GLU A 86 14.21 0.87 -7.73
C GLU A 86 13.15 0.02 -7.03
N ALA A 87 13.60 -1.03 -6.36
CA ALA A 87 12.77 -1.92 -5.58
C ALA A 87 12.68 -1.42 -4.13
N PHE A 88 11.46 -1.19 -3.68
CA PHE A 88 11.17 -0.83 -2.29
C PHE A 88 10.50 -1.99 -1.58
N ASP A 89 11.01 -2.36 -0.41
CA ASP A 89 10.39 -3.35 0.47
C ASP A 89 9.01 -2.84 0.94
N LEU A 90 7.95 -3.60 0.68
CA LEU A 90 6.58 -3.25 1.04
C LEU A 90 6.30 -3.31 2.54
N ARG A 91 7.16 -3.97 3.33
CA ARG A 91 7.05 -4.09 4.79
C ARG A 91 7.73 -2.92 5.50
N THR A 92 8.89 -2.50 5.00
CA THR A 92 9.76 -1.52 5.67
C THR A 92 9.85 -0.18 4.94
N GLY A 93 9.44 -0.14 3.68
CA GLY A 93 9.57 1.02 2.80
C GLY A 93 10.99 1.22 2.25
N LEU A 94 11.98 0.46 2.72
CA LEU A 94 13.38 0.66 2.36
C LEU A 94 13.65 0.36 0.88
N CYS A 95 14.38 1.26 0.22
CA CYS A 95 14.95 1.01 -1.09
C CYS A 95 16.06 -0.04 -0.97
N LEU A 96 16.01 -1.07 -1.81
CA LEU A 96 16.97 -2.18 -1.83
C LEU A 96 18.09 -1.98 -2.86
N ASP A 97 18.06 -0.88 -3.60
CA ASP A 97 18.99 -0.54 -4.68
C ASP A 97 19.85 0.69 -4.35
N GLY A 98 19.80 1.19 -3.12
CA GLY A 98 20.61 2.32 -2.65
C GLY A 98 21.99 1.88 -2.12
N ASP A 99 22.95 2.80 -2.19
CA ASP A 99 24.32 2.60 -1.69
C ASP A 99 24.50 3.16 -0.26
N ASP A 100 24.81 4.46 -0.14
CA ASP A 100 25.37 5.04 1.10
C ASP A 100 24.32 5.62 2.07
N GLU A 101 23.19 6.13 1.58
CA GLU A 101 22.12 6.70 2.42
C GLU A 101 20.79 5.97 2.20
N PRO A 102 20.16 5.43 3.27
CA PRO A 102 18.92 4.69 3.14
C PRO A 102 17.79 5.64 2.73
N VAL A 103 17.24 5.41 1.54
CA VAL A 103 16.01 6.06 1.06
C VAL A 103 14.83 5.13 1.33
N ALA A 104 13.74 5.66 1.88
CA ALA A 104 12.56 4.87 2.21
C ALA A 104 11.26 5.57 1.79
N LEU A 105 10.26 4.76 1.44
CA LEU A 105 8.88 5.19 1.43
C LEU A 105 8.35 5.21 2.87
N PRO A 106 7.45 6.14 3.23
CA PRO A 106 6.70 6.01 4.48
C PRO A 106 5.86 4.74 4.42
N VAL A 107 5.77 4.02 5.53
CA VAL A 107 4.93 2.82 5.69
C VAL A 107 3.78 3.16 6.61
N TYR A 108 2.59 2.69 6.25
CA TYR A 108 1.37 2.92 7.01
C TYR A 108 0.84 1.58 7.54
N GLU A 109 0.33 1.61 8.77
CA GLU A 109 -0.38 0.45 9.32
C GLU A 109 -1.66 0.22 8.50
N VAL A 110 -1.85 -1.00 8.03
CA VAL A 110 -2.95 -1.37 7.15
C VAL A 110 -3.56 -2.67 7.61
N ARG A 111 -4.89 -2.76 7.55
CA ARG A 111 -5.63 -3.96 7.94
C ARG A 111 -6.82 -4.22 7.04
N VAL A 112 -7.29 -5.46 7.07
CA VAL A 112 -8.57 -5.85 6.50
C VAL A 112 -9.60 -5.89 7.64
N CYS A 113 -10.70 -5.16 7.48
CA CYS A 113 -11.81 -5.16 8.41
C CYS A 113 -13.09 -5.64 7.74
N GLU A 114 -13.95 -6.31 8.50
CA GLU A 114 -15.33 -6.55 8.09
C GLU A 114 -16.16 -5.28 8.35
N ALA A 115 -17.09 -4.98 7.46
CA ALA A 115 -18.08 -3.94 7.70
C ALA A 115 -18.93 -4.34 8.90
N VAL A 116 -18.69 -3.69 10.03
CA VAL A 116 -19.66 -3.68 11.11
C VAL A 116 -20.82 -2.81 10.61
N ALA A 117 -21.99 -3.41 10.40
CA ALA A 117 -23.19 -2.62 10.22
C ALA A 117 -23.33 -1.72 11.46
N ALA A 118 -23.16 -0.41 11.30
CA ALA A 118 -23.44 0.51 12.37
C ALA A 118 -24.94 0.40 12.68
N GLU A 119 -25.31 -0.20 13.81
CA GLU A 119 -26.64 0.01 14.37
C GLU A 119 -26.71 1.49 14.78
N VAL A 120 -27.48 2.25 14.02
CA VAL A 120 -27.90 3.59 14.41
C VAL A 120 -29.14 3.40 15.30
N ALA A 121 -29.02 3.82 16.56
CA ALA A 121 -30.14 3.91 17.49
C ALA A 121 -31.09 5.07 17.13
#